data_AF-A0A0C2VES8-F1
#
_entry.id   AF-A0A0C2VES8-F1
#
_cell.length_a   1.000
_cell.length_b   1.000
_cell.length_c   1.000
_cell.angle_alpha   90.00
_cell.angle_beta   90.00
_cell.angle_gamma   90.00
#
_symmetry.space_group_name_H-M   'P 1'
#
loop_
_entity.id
_entity.type
_entity.pdbx_description
1 polymer ?
#
loop_
_entity_poly.entity_id
_entity_poly.type
_entity_poly.pdbx_seq_one_letter_code
_entity_poly.pdbx_strand_id
1 'polypeptide(L)' 'MDGQATLSSKSKLYFQATNTYEGKGIGLAIVKSYCDRYGIGIDIKSSKNLGTTVMLDLKAVCFSV' A
#
# COMPACT_ATOMS: atom_id res chain seq x y z
N MET A 1 23.02 -19.50 2.43
CA MET A 1 23.48 -18.31 1.67
C MET A 1 22.20 -17.69 1.13
N ASP A 2 21.48 -17.00 2.00
CA ASP A 2 20.12 -16.55 1.74
C ASP A 2 20.19 -15.05 1.51
N GLY A 3 20.14 -14.67 0.24
CA GLY A 3 20.30 -13.30 -0.21
C GLY A 3 19.19 -12.42 0.37
N GLN A 4 19.57 -11.50 1.27
CA GLN A 4 18.74 -10.36 1.65
C GLN A 4 18.51 -9.49 0.41
N ALA A 5 17.28 -9.45 -0.09
CA ALA A 5 16.86 -8.43 -1.03
C ALA A 5 16.55 -7.15 -0.25
N THR A 6 17.56 -6.30 -0.07
CA THR A 6 17.39 -4.90 0.33
C THR A 6 16.62 -4.17 -0.76
N LEU A 7 15.37 -3.78 -0.51
CA LEU A 7 14.57 -2.98 -1.44
C LEU A 7 15.09 -1.53 -1.48
N SER A 8 16.12 -1.31 -2.29
CA SER A 8 16.49 0.04 -2.75
C SER A 8 15.69 0.38 -4.00
N SER A 9 14.82 1.38 -3.88
CA SER A 9 14.26 2.20 -4.96
C SER A 9 13.94 1.50 -6.29
N LYS A 10 12.75 0.87 -6.41
CA LYS A 10 12.08 0.67 -7.70
C LYS A 10 10.58 0.39 -7.52
N SER A 11 9.79 1.24 -8.15
CA SER A 11 8.33 1.30 -8.31
C SER A 11 7.61 -0.06 -8.42
N LYS A 12 7.09 -0.56 -7.29
CA LYS A 12 6.10 -1.66 -7.25
C LYS A 12 4.69 -1.09 -7.49
N LEU A 13 4.32 -0.90 -8.75
CA LEU A 13 3.00 -0.37 -9.13
C LEU A 13 1.84 -1.39 -9.04
N TYR A 14 2.08 -2.65 -8.70
CA TYR A 14 1.04 -3.69 -8.74
C TYR A 14 1.17 -4.66 -7.57
N PHE A 15 0.53 -4.34 -6.44
CA PHE A 15 0.25 -5.33 -5.40
C PHE A 15 -1.13 -5.95 -5.70
N GLN A 16 -1.14 -7.22 -6.14
CA GLN A 16 -2.35 -8.03 -6.30
C GLN A 16 -2.25 -9.24 -5.36
N ALA A 17 -3.15 -9.32 -4.38
CA ALA A 17 -3.07 -10.33 -3.31
C ALA A 17 -3.84 -11.63 -3.61
N THR A 18 -4.88 -11.62 -4.46
CA THR A 18 -5.71 -12.81 -4.75
C THR A 18 -6.41 -12.71 -6.11
N ASN A 19 -6.44 -13.84 -6.83
CA ASN A 19 -7.00 -14.03 -8.18
C ASN A 19 -8.54 -14.18 -8.24
N THR A 20 -9.28 -13.81 -7.19
CA THR A 20 -10.73 -14.12 -7.07
C THR A 20 -11.65 -12.94 -7.41
N TYR A 21 -11.09 -11.77 -7.69
CA TYR A 21 -11.80 -10.64 -8.31
C TYR A 21 -10.87 -10.07 -9.39
N GLU A 22 -11.30 -10.13 -10.66
CA GLU A 22 -10.54 -9.71 -11.85
C GLU A 22 -10.37 -8.17 -11.94
N GLY A 23 -9.93 -7.52 -10.86
CA GLY A 23 -9.51 -6.12 -10.89
C GLY A 23 -8.04 -6.01 -11.27
N LYS A 24 -7.68 -5.12 -12.21
CA LYS A 24 -6.30 -4.90 -12.69
C LYS A 24 -5.25 -4.49 -11.61
N GLY A 25 -5.61 -4.46 -10.32
CA GLY A 25 -4.74 -3.98 -9.24
C GLY A 25 -4.50 -2.47 -9.27
N ILE A 26 -5.28 -1.71 -10.05
CA ILE A 26 -5.09 -0.26 -10.26
C ILE A 26 -5.58 0.55 -9.05
N GLY A 27 -6.63 0.08 -8.35
CA GLY A 27 -7.25 0.84 -7.25
C GLY A 27 -6.25 1.23 -6.17
N LEU A 28 -5.41 0.28 -5.72
CA LEU A 28 -4.41 0.56 -4.71
C LEU A 28 -3.25 1.42 -5.24
N ALA A 29 -2.92 1.29 -6.53
CA ALA A 29 -1.91 2.16 -7.16
C ALA A 29 -2.36 3.62 -7.20
N ILE A 30 -3.65 3.89 -7.46
CA ILE A 30 -4.25 5.23 -7.38
C ILE A 30 -4.23 5.74 -5.94
N VAL A 31 -4.65 4.91 -4.98
CA VAL A 31 -4.64 5.29 -3.56
C VAL A 31 -3.22 5.61 -3.09
N LYS A 32 -2.23 4.80 -3.48
CA LYS A 32 -0.82 5.02 -3.13
C LYS A 32 -0.28 6.31 -3.75
N SER A 33 -0.57 6.59 -5.02
CA SER A 33 -0.10 7.81 -5.68
C SER A 33 -0.73 9.06 -5.06
N TYR A 34 -2.00 8.99 -4.66
CA TYR A 34 -2.64 10.06 -3.89
C TYR A 34 -1.96 10.23 -2.54
N CYS A 35 -1.77 9.15 -1.79
CA CYS A 35 -1.15 9.23 -0.46
C CYS A 35 0.27 9.82 -0.55
N ASP A 36 1.08 9.38 -1.53
CA ASP A 36 2.42 9.89 -1.77
C ASP A 36 2.44 11.39 -2.10
N ARG A 37 1.49 11.84 -2.91
CA ARG A 37 1.37 13.25 -3.28
C ARG A 37 1.08 14.16 -2.09
N TYR A 38 0.32 13.68 -1.12
CA TYR A 38 -0.10 14.47 0.05
C TYR A 38 0.66 14.13 1.33
N GLY A 39 1.71 13.31 1.25
CA GLY A 39 2.50 12.90 2.42
C GLY A 39 1.72 12.04 3.42
N ILE A 40 0.64 11.39 2.98
CA ILE A 40 -0.16 10.48 3.79
C ILE A 40 0.57 9.13 3.87
N GLY A 41 0.83 8.66 5.09
CA GLY A 41 1.39 7.32 5.28
C GLY A 41 0.34 6.24 4.98
N ILE A 42 0.72 5.16 4.31
CA ILE A 42 -0.15 4.00 4.09
C ILE A 42 0.58 2.71 4.48
N ASP A 43 -0.07 1.91 5.34
CA ASP A 43 0.40 0.60 5.79
C ASP A 43 -0.67 -0.46 5.52
N ILE A 44 -0.27 -1.62 5.01
CA ILE A 44 -1.18 -2.70 4.64
C ILE A 44 -0.66 -4.00 5.25
N LYS A 45 -1.44 -4.56 6.16
CA LYS A 45 -1.16 -5.84 6.81
C LYS A 45 -2.21 -6.83 6.38
N SER A 46 -1.80 -7.94 5.79
CA SER A 46 -2.71 -9.00 5.36
C SER A 46 -2.28 -10.33 5.91
N SER A 47 -3.20 -11.04 6.54
CA SER A 47 -3.00 -12.38 7.07
C SER A 47 -4.00 -13.32 6.45
N LYS A 48 -3.50 -14.40 5.82
CA LYS A 48 -4.35 -15.40 5.17
C LYS A 48 -5.35 -15.95 6.18
N ASN A 49 -6.63 -16.02 5.81
CA ASN A 49 -7.75 -16.47 6.65
C ASN A 49 -8.08 -15.60 7.87
N LEU A 50 -7.41 -14.45 8.05
CA LEU A 50 -7.74 -13.45 9.10
C LEU A 50 -8.22 -12.13 8.50
N GLY A 51 -7.84 -11.86 7.25
CA GLY A 51 -8.25 -10.67 6.50
C GLY A 51 -7.11 -9.70 6.24
N THR A 52 -7.48 -8.49 5.81
CA THR A 52 -6.55 -7.42 5.46
C THR A 52 -6.91 -6.14 6.21
N THR A 53 -5.93 -5.55 6.87
CA THR A 53 -6.02 -4.25 7.55
C THR A 53 -5.24 -3.23 6.75
N VAL A 54 -5.90 -2.11 6.41
CA VAL A 54 -5.28 -0.95 5.76
C VAL A 54 -5.32 0.21 6.74
N MET A 55 -4.17 0.85 6.97
CA MET A 55 -4.03 1.95 7.91
C MET A 55 -3.48 3.18 7.18
N LEU A 56 -4.13 4.33 7.38
CA LEU A 56 -3.75 5.60 6.75
C LEU A 56 -3.37 6.61 7.84
N ASP A 57 -2.17 7.19 7.73
CA ASP A 57 -1.72 8.29 8.59
C ASP A 57 -2.01 9.63 7.91
N LEU A 58 -3.11 10.26 8.35
CA LEU A 58 -3.61 11.52 7.81
C LEU A 58 -3.02 12.77 8.50
N LYS A 59 -1.99 12.63 9.36
CA LYS A 59 -1.39 13.79 10.07
C LYS A 59 -0.89 14.89 9.13
N ALA A 60 -0.40 14.52 7.95
CA ALA A 60 0.08 15.49 6.96
C ALA A 60 -1.02 16.37 6.36
N VAL A 61 -2.29 15.97 6.46
CA VAL A 61 -3.44 16.67 5.87
C VAL A 61 -4.48 17.12 6.89
N CYS A 62 -4.41 16.62 8.12
CA CYS A 62 -5.31 17.00 9.20
C CYS A 62 -4.73 18.21 9.94
N PHE A 63 -5.15 19.41 9.55
CA PHE A 63 -4.88 20.62 10.31
C PHE A 63 -5.92 20.70 11.42
N SER A 64 -5.48 20.59 12.67
CA SER A 64 -6.34 20.89 13.81
C SER A 64 -6.57 22.40 13.84
N VAL A 65 -7.83 22.81 13.73
CA VAL A 65 -8.27 24.21 13.90
C VAL A 65 -8.29 24.57 15.39
#